data_AF-A0A251Z9N6-F1
#
_entry.id   AF-A0A251Z9N6-F1
#
_cell.length_a   1.000
_cell.length_b   1.000
_cell.length_c   1.000
_cell.angle_alpha   90.00
_cell.angle_beta   90.00
_cell.angle_gamma   90.00
#
_symmetry.space_group_name_H-M   'P 1'
#
loop_
_entity.id
_entity.type
_entity.pdbx_description
1 polymer ?
#
loop_
_entity_poly.entity_id
_entity_poly.type
_entity_poly.pdbx_seq_one_letter_code
_entity_poly.pdbx_strand_id
1 'polypeptide(L)'
;MLFKRLLLISSAALGAIVFALLALGEFRTWQVQSSPQQKKYLLGGVPLLAPTGFYAGYVPGLSGSSWQGKLFDPTNSSGVNIFVDQGKASEKYPFRTSIATSSRDGKLKVFKIDYNNSANPWWIRLFLDELVAVKPGSFLGKLSLKIIPGRPYQITFFELHQDTTRFRKGID
;
A
#
# COMPACT_ATOMS: atom_id res chain seq x y z
N MET A 1 29.43 -35.25 16.27
CA MET A 1 29.19 -34.08 17.15
C MET A 1 29.26 -32.74 16.41
N LEU A 2 30.20 -32.55 15.47
CA LEU A 2 30.36 -31.32 14.68
C LEU A 2 29.09 -30.91 13.90
N PHE A 3 28.46 -31.85 13.19
CA PHE A 3 27.23 -31.58 12.41
C PHE A 3 26.07 -31.02 13.26
N LYS A 4 25.84 -31.58 14.46
CA LYS A 4 24.80 -31.09 15.38
C LYS A 4 25.09 -29.66 15.85
N ARG A 5 26.37 -29.33 16.12
CA ARG A 5 26.79 -27.98 16.51
C ARG A 5 26.61 -26.98 15.36
N LEU A 6 26.98 -27.35 14.14
CA LEU A 6 26.79 -26.50 12.96
C LEU A 6 25.31 -26.24 12.68
N LEU A 7 24.45 -27.26 12.79
CA LEU A 7 23.00 -27.11 12.63
C LEU A 7 22.39 -26.19 13.69
N LEU A 8 22.85 -26.28 14.95
CA LEU A 8 22.39 -25.39 16.02
C LEU A 8 22.81 -23.94 15.78
N ILE A 9 24.06 -23.72 15.38
CA ILE A 9 24.57 -22.37 15.09
C ILE A 9 23.82 -21.76 13.90
N SER A 10 23.61 -22.52 12.82
CA SER A 10 22.88 -22.01 11.64
C SER A 10 21.42 -21.71 11.97
N SER A 11 20.77 -22.55 12.78
CA SER A 11 19.40 -22.31 13.22
C SER A 11 19.29 -21.07 14.12
N ALA A 12 20.24 -20.89 15.04
CA ALA A 12 20.29 -19.70 15.89
C ALA A 12 20.56 -18.42 15.09
N ALA A 13 21.48 -18.47 14.13
CA ALA A 13 21.76 -17.34 13.24
C ALA A 13 20.53 -16.97 12.39
N LEU A 14 19.83 -17.96 11.82
CA LEU A 14 18.59 -17.73 11.10
C LEU A 14 17.51 -17.11 11.99
N GLY A 15 17.34 -17.63 13.21
CA GLY A 15 16.43 -17.07 14.20
C GLY A 15 16.74 -15.60 14.53
N ALA A 16 18.01 -15.27 14.73
CA ALA A 16 18.46 -13.90 14.99
C ALA A 16 18.18 -12.96 13.80
N ILE A 17 18.41 -13.42 12.57
CA ILE A 17 18.11 -12.65 11.35
C ILE A 17 16.61 -12.38 11.23
N VAL A 18 15.78 -13.40 11.40
CA VAL A 18 14.32 -13.25 11.35
C VAL A 18 13.87 -12.26 12.43
N PHE A 19 14.34 -12.40 13.67
CA PHE A 19 14.02 -11.48 14.75
C PHE A 19 14.42 -10.03 14.42
N ALA A 20 15.63 -9.81 13.92
CA ALA A 20 16.10 -8.49 13.53
C ALA A 20 15.23 -7.86 12.43
N LEU A 21 14.81 -8.64 11.43
CA LEU A 21 13.91 -8.15 10.36
C LEU A 21 12.52 -7.78 10.90
N LEU A 22 11.96 -8.56 11.82
CA LEU A 22 10.67 -8.24 12.46
C LEU A 22 10.78 -6.98 13.34
N ALA A 23 11.88 -6.85 14.09
CA ALA A 23 12.16 -5.67 14.90
C ALA A 23 12.32 -4.42 14.03
N LEU A 24 13.02 -4.52 12.90
CA LEU A 24 13.13 -3.44 11.91
C LEU A 24 11.76 -3.04 11.34
N GLY A 25 10.89 -4.02 11.05
CA GLY A 25 9.52 -3.78 10.61
C GLY A 25 8.67 -3.03 11.63
N GLU A 26 8.75 -3.41 12.92
CA GLU A 26 8.04 -2.70 13.99
C GLU A 26 8.62 -1.29 14.20
N PHE A 27 9.94 -1.13 14.16
CA PHE A 27 10.58 0.19 14.23
C PHE A 27 10.12 1.09 13.09
N ARG A 28 10.08 0.57 11.85
CA ARG A 28 9.58 1.33 10.70
C ARG A 28 8.10 1.69 10.85
N THR A 29 7.29 0.74 11.35
CA THR A 29 5.87 0.99 11.65
C THR A 29 5.72 2.11 12.67
N TRP A 30 6.51 2.10 13.75
CA TRP A 30 6.52 3.15 14.75
C TRP A 30 6.89 4.52 14.16
N GLN A 31 7.88 4.59 13.26
CA GLN A 31 8.22 5.84 12.55
C GLN A 31 7.03 6.37 11.74
N VAL A 32 6.35 5.50 10.99
CA VAL A 32 5.18 5.87 10.19
C VAL A 32 4.04 6.36 11.09
N GLN A 33 3.73 5.64 12.18
CA GLN A 33 2.69 6.01 13.14
C GLN A 33 3.03 7.29 13.93
N SER A 34 4.30 7.61 14.11
CA SER A 34 4.72 8.82 14.83
C SER A 34 4.86 10.04 13.91
N SER A 35 4.62 9.90 12.61
CA SER A 35 4.78 10.97 11.62
C SER A 35 3.64 12.01 11.66
N PRO A 36 3.87 13.25 11.19
CA PRO A 36 2.80 14.23 10.99
C PRO A 36 1.69 13.75 10.05
N GLN A 37 2.02 12.92 9.07
CA GLN A 37 1.07 12.32 8.12
C GLN A 37 0.08 11.41 8.84
N GLN A 38 0.51 10.68 9.88
CA GLN A 38 -0.41 9.89 10.68
C GLN A 38 -1.51 10.75 11.31
N LYS A 39 -1.17 11.93 11.83
CA LYS A 39 -2.19 12.84 12.41
C LYS A 39 -3.22 13.24 11.37
N LYS A 40 -2.78 13.58 10.14
CA LYS A 40 -3.68 13.89 9.02
C LYS A 40 -4.52 12.68 8.62
N TYR A 41 -3.92 11.50 8.60
CA TYR A 41 -4.58 10.24 8.25
C TYR A 41 -5.72 9.90 9.23
N LEU A 42 -5.48 10.07 10.53
CA LEU A 42 -6.48 9.82 11.57
C LEU A 42 -7.67 10.80 11.53
N LEU A 43 -7.49 12.00 10.96
CA LEU A 43 -8.55 12.99 10.75
C LEU A 43 -9.34 12.76 9.45
N GLY A 44 -8.83 11.92 8.54
CA GLY A 44 -9.51 11.58 7.31
C GLY A 44 -10.65 10.58 7.54
N GLY A 45 -11.41 10.31 6.48
CA GLY A 45 -12.49 9.34 6.50
C GLY A 45 -12.59 8.51 5.24
N VAL A 46 -13.58 7.62 5.18
CA VAL A 46 -13.95 6.97 3.92
C VAL A 46 -14.44 8.03 2.92
N PRO A 47 -14.16 7.87 1.61
CA PRO A 47 -14.69 8.80 0.63
C PRO A 47 -16.22 8.70 0.56
N LEU A 48 -16.88 9.84 0.35
CA LEU A 48 -18.33 9.91 0.20
C LEU A 48 -18.84 9.09 -1.00
N LEU A 49 -18.05 9.08 -2.08
CA LEU A 49 -18.29 8.30 -3.28
C LEU A 49 -17.09 7.40 -3.54
N ALA A 50 -17.34 6.19 -4.05
CA ALA A 50 -16.26 5.32 -4.48
C ALA A 50 -15.40 6.03 -5.54
N PRO A 51 -14.07 6.03 -5.42
CA PRO A 51 -13.20 6.70 -6.38
C PRO A 51 -13.38 6.09 -7.77
N THR A 52 -13.37 6.94 -8.79
CA THR A 52 -13.52 6.53 -10.19
C THR A 52 -12.47 7.20 -11.06
N GLY A 53 -11.97 6.47 -12.04
CA GLY A 53 -10.95 6.98 -12.95
C GLY A 53 -9.58 7.11 -12.30
N PHE A 54 -8.74 7.94 -12.90
CA PHE A 54 -7.32 8.00 -12.58
C PHE A 54 -7.00 8.99 -11.44
N TYR A 55 -6.12 8.55 -10.55
CA TYR A 55 -5.54 9.36 -9.49
C TYR A 55 -4.02 9.30 -9.56
N ALA A 56 -3.40 10.46 -9.76
CA ALA A 56 -1.95 10.63 -9.79
C ALA A 56 -1.34 10.37 -8.41
N GLY A 57 -0.27 9.57 -8.39
CA GLY A 57 0.42 9.14 -7.18
C GLY A 57 1.61 10.01 -6.82
N TYR A 58 1.81 10.21 -5.52
CA TYR A 58 2.99 10.87 -4.97
C TYR A 58 3.47 10.14 -3.71
N VAL A 59 4.77 9.82 -3.64
CA VAL A 59 5.38 9.22 -2.44
C VAL A 59 6.43 10.20 -1.92
N PRO A 60 6.26 10.76 -0.70
CA PRO A 60 7.25 11.66 -0.13
C PRO A 60 8.64 11.03 -0.08
N GLY A 61 9.64 11.74 -0.62
CA GLY A 61 11.03 11.29 -0.64
C GLY A 61 11.38 10.29 -1.75
N LEU A 62 10.45 9.93 -2.63
CA LEU A 62 10.70 9.06 -3.77
C LEU A 62 10.47 9.83 -5.08
N SER A 63 11.54 10.32 -5.68
CA SER A 63 11.54 10.93 -7.01
C SER A 63 11.87 9.89 -8.09
N GLY A 64 11.41 10.13 -9.33
CA GLY A 64 11.76 9.30 -10.48
C GLY A 64 11.13 7.90 -10.52
N SER A 65 10.15 7.63 -9.66
CA SER A 65 9.39 6.37 -9.71
C SER A 65 8.63 6.26 -11.05
N SER A 66 8.66 5.07 -11.66
CA SER A 66 7.82 4.80 -12.83
C SER A 66 6.35 4.67 -12.47
N TRP A 67 6.01 4.44 -11.20
CA TRP A 67 4.63 4.45 -10.72
C TRP A 67 4.01 5.85 -10.84
N GLN A 68 2.91 5.95 -11.59
CA GLN A 68 2.20 7.21 -11.84
C GLN A 68 0.95 7.38 -10.98
N GLY A 69 0.43 6.30 -10.41
CA GLY A 69 -0.81 6.36 -9.65
C GLY A 69 -1.69 5.13 -9.83
N LYS A 70 -3.00 5.33 -9.68
CA LYS A 70 -4.01 4.26 -9.68
C LYS A 70 -5.20 4.64 -10.54
N LEU A 71 -5.72 3.67 -11.28
CA LEU A 71 -6.99 3.76 -12.00
C LEU A 71 -8.04 2.94 -11.25
N PHE A 72 -9.12 3.56 -10.82
CA PHE A 72 -10.20 2.92 -10.07
C PHE A 72 -11.41 2.63 -10.94
N ASP A 73 -11.97 1.44 -10.73
CA ASP A 73 -13.23 0.98 -11.31
C ASP A 73 -14.21 0.63 -10.16
N PRO A 74 -15.08 1.56 -9.78
CA PRO A 74 -16.02 1.35 -8.69
C PRO A 74 -17.10 0.31 -9.02
N THR A 75 -17.43 0.13 -10.31
CA THR A 75 -18.45 -0.84 -10.77
C THR A 75 -18.05 -2.26 -10.40
N ASN A 76 -16.76 -2.57 -10.54
CA ASN A 76 -16.21 -3.88 -10.24
C ASN A 76 -15.53 -3.97 -8.86
N SER A 77 -15.62 -2.91 -8.04
CA SER A 77 -14.90 -2.78 -6.76
C SER A 77 -13.42 -3.16 -6.90
N SER A 78 -12.77 -2.56 -7.89
CA SER A 78 -11.40 -2.89 -8.29
C SER A 78 -10.63 -1.70 -8.84
N GLY A 79 -9.38 -1.94 -9.21
CA GLY A 79 -8.57 -0.99 -9.95
C GLY A 79 -7.22 -1.60 -10.30
N VAL A 80 -6.34 -0.77 -10.86
CA VAL A 80 -5.01 -1.18 -11.28
C VAL A 80 -4.01 -0.04 -11.09
N ASN A 81 -2.74 -0.36 -10.85
CA ASN A 81 -1.69 0.67 -10.80
C ASN A 81 -1.25 1.01 -12.22
N ILE A 82 -0.96 2.29 -12.44
CA ILE A 82 -0.44 2.79 -13.70
C ILE A 82 1.04 3.06 -13.54
N PHE A 83 1.84 2.53 -14.46
CA PHE A 83 3.28 2.75 -14.55
C PHE A 83 3.63 3.36 -15.89
N VAL A 84 4.61 4.24 -15.94
CA VAL A 84 5.21 4.77 -17.16
C VAL A 84 6.69 4.46 -17.14
N ASP A 85 7.10 3.56 -18.02
CA ASP A 85 8.49 3.16 -18.21
C ASP A 85 8.90 3.61 -19.62
N GLN A 86 9.97 4.42 -19.74
CA GLN A 86 10.47 4.94 -21.03
C GLN A 86 9.37 5.61 -21.90
N GLY A 87 8.46 6.35 -21.27
CA GLY A 87 7.35 7.04 -21.97
C GLY A 87 6.16 6.15 -22.33
N LYS A 88 6.22 4.84 -22.08
CA LYS A 88 5.11 3.91 -22.35
C LYS A 88 4.32 3.62 -21.08
N ALA A 89 3.03 3.93 -21.12
CA ALA A 89 2.10 3.58 -20.04
C ALA A 89 1.79 2.08 -20.02
N SER A 90 1.69 1.50 -18.84
CA SER A 90 1.27 0.12 -18.61
C SER A 90 0.46 -0.03 -17.32
N GLU A 91 -0.54 -0.90 -17.39
CA GLU A 91 -1.33 -1.30 -16.23
C GLU A 91 -0.67 -2.50 -15.56
N LYS A 92 -0.40 -2.41 -14.25
CA LYS A 92 0.22 -3.49 -13.47
C LYS A 92 -0.46 -3.62 -12.12
N TYR A 93 -0.38 -4.82 -11.58
CA TYR A 93 -0.80 -5.15 -10.21
C TYR A 93 -2.27 -4.77 -9.91
N PRO A 94 -3.25 -5.43 -10.58
CA PRO A 94 -4.66 -5.20 -10.30
C PRO A 94 -4.99 -5.48 -8.83
N PHE A 95 -6.00 -4.80 -8.31
CA PHE A 95 -6.40 -4.87 -6.91
C PHE A 95 -7.91 -4.84 -6.73
N ARG A 96 -8.37 -5.30 -5.56
CA ARG A 96 -9.76 -5.18 -5.11
C ARG A 96 -9.90 -4.06 -4.10
N THR A 97 -11.06 -3.43 -4.06
CA THR A 97 -11.36 -2.35 -3.13
C THR A 97 -12.51 -2.73 -2.21
N SER A 98 -12.48 -2.21 -0.98
CA SER A 98 -13.56 -2.36 -0.01
C SER A 98 -13.48 -1.31 1.09
N ILE A 99 -14.59 -1.07 1.79
CA ILE A 99 -14.56 -0.29 3.03
C ILE A 99 -14.32 -1.26 4.18
N ALA A 100 -13.30 -0.98 5.00
CA ALA A 100 -12.93 -1.83 6.12
C ALA A 100 -12.49 -0.99 7.32
N THR A 101 -12.37 -1.62 8.48
CA THR A 101 -11.65 -1.03 9.61
C THR A 101 -10.15 -1.05 9.32
N SER A 102 -9.43 0.01 9.66
CA SER A 102 -7.97 0.05 9.54
C SER A 102 -7.33 -1.08 10.34
N SER A 103 -6.29 -1.67 9.77
CA SER A 103 -5.52 -2.78 10.36
C SER A 103 -4.69 -2.38 11.59
N ARG A 104 -4.42 -1.09 11.79
CA ARG A 104 -3.54 -0.60 12.87
C ARG A 104 -4.09 0.62 13.61
N ASP A 105 -5.14 1.27 13.10
CA ASP A 105 -5.65 2.54 13.63
C ASP A 105 -7.03 2.41 14.32
N GLY A 106 -7.21 1.30 15.04
CA GLY A 106 -8.38 1.09 15.91
C GLY A 106 -9.70 1.00 15.14
N LYS A 107 -10.63 1.91 15.41
CA LYS A 107 -11.99 1.91 14.81
C LYS A 107 -12.10 2.70 13.50
N LEU A 108 -11.02 3.33 13.04
CA LEU A 108 -11.03 4.15 11.82
C LEU A 108 -11.49 3.32 10.63
N LYS A 109 -12.47 3.83 9.87
CA LYS A 109 -12.90 3.24 8.60
C LYS A 109 -12.07 3.81 7.46
N VAL A 110 -11.60 2.92 6.60
CA VAL A 110 -10.68 3.23 5.50
C VAL A 110 -11.18 2.60 4.21
N PHE A 111 -10.80 3.19 3.09
CA PHE A 111 -10.96 2.59 1.78
C PHE A 111 -9.74 1.72 1.49
N LYS A 112 -9.93 0.41 1.58
CA LYS A 112 -8.89 -0.61 1.49
C LYS A 112 -8.62 -0.98 0.04
N ILE A 113 -7.34 -1.16 -0.29
CA ILE A 113 -6.87 -1.71 -1.56
C ILE A 113 -6.10 -3.00 -1.27
N ASP A 114 -6.64 -4.13 -1.72
CA ASP A 114 -6.08 -5.45 -1.51
C ASP A 114 -5.52 -6.05 -2.81
N TYR A 115 -4.23 -6.33 -2.79
CA TYR A 115 -3.49 -6.95 -3.89
C TYR A 115 -3.53 -8.48 -3.87
N ASN A 116 -4.19 -9.10 -2.88
CA ASN A 116 -4.25 -10.55 -2.77
C ASN A 116 -5.23 -11.17 -3.79
N ASN A 117 -4.79 -11.31 -5.03
CA ASN A 117 -5.51 -12.01 -6.09
C ASN A 117 -4.54 -12.83 -6.96
N SER A 118 -5.08 -13.79 -7.70
CA SER A 118 -4.30 -14.75 -8.50
C SER A 118 -3.54 -14.11 -9.66
N ALA A 119 -3.99 -12.96 -10.19
CA ALA A 119 -3.32 -12.24 -11.26
C ALA A 119 -2.01 -11.58 -10.82
N ASN A 120 -1.83 -11.37 -9.50
CA ASN A 120 -0.62 -10.79 -8.94
C ASN A 120 0.45 -11.83 -8.61
N PRO A 121 1.74 -11.52 -8.79
CA PRO A 121 2.84 -12.29 -8.22
C PRO A 121 2.70 -12.44 -6.70
N TRP A 122 3.19 -13.57 -6.15
CA TRP A 122 3.01 -13.91 -4.73
C TRP A 122 3.47 -12.80 -3.76
N TRP A 123 4.56 -12.10 -4.10
CA TRP A 123 5.13 -11.04 -3.26
C TRP A 123 4.28 -9.75 -3.31
N ILE A 124 3.59 -9.48 -4.42
CA ILE A 124 2.67 -8.35 -4.54
C ILE A 124 1.44 -8.54 -3.65
N ARG A 125 0.99 -9.78 -3.48
CA ARG A 125 -0.19 -10.13 -2.65
C ARG A 125 -0.01 -9.76 -1.17
N LEU A 126 1.23 -9.55 -0.74
CA LEU A 126 1.58 -9.11 0.61
C LEU A 126 1.28 -7.62 0.83
N PHE A 127 1.22 -6.80 -0.22
CA PHE A 127 0.90 -5.38 -0.07
C PHE A 127 -0.57 -5.15 0.30
N LEU A 128 -0.77 -4.08 1.04
CA LEU A 128 -2.06 -3.57 1.46
C LEU A 128 -1.96 -2.05 1.49
N ASP A 129 -2.83 -1.36 0.75
CA ASP A 129 -3.00 0.08 0.93
C ASP A 129 -4.29 0.37 1.69
N GLU A 130 -4.23 1.31 2.61
CA GLU A 130 -5.40 1.87 3.29
C GLU A 130 -5.47 3.36 2.98
N LEU A 131 -6.59 3.81 2.43
CA LEU A 131 -6.80 5.20 2.03
C LEU A 131 -7.82 5.89 2.94
N VAL A 132 -7.56 7.16 3.22
CA VAL A 132 -8.56 8.09 3.76
C VAL A 132 -8.67 9.30 2.83
N ALA A 133 -9.90 9.78 2.64
CA ALA A 133 -10.15 11.05 1.96
C ALA A 133 -9.76 12.19 2.90
N VAL A 134 -8.92 13.10 2.39
CA VAL A 134 -8.51 14.32 3.11
C VAL A 134 -9.22 15.57 2.59
N LYS A 135 -9.64 15.54 1.33
CA LYS A 135 -10.51 16.52 0.66
C LYS A 135 -11.12 15.87 -0.59
N PRO A 136 -12.15 16.45 -1.23
CA PRO A 136 -12.69 15.91 -2.48
C PRO A 136 -11.59 15.68 -3.52
N GLY A 137 -11.58 14.48 -4.11
CA GLY A 137 -10.58 14.09 -5.12
C GLY A 137 -9.17 13.87 -4.59
N SER A 138 -8.92 13.85 -3.27
CA SER A 138 -7.57 13.66 -2.72
C SER A 138 -7.57 12.69 -1.55
N PHE A 139 -6.64 11.74 -1.60
CA PHE A 139 -6.47 10.72 -0.58
C PHE A 139 -5.06 10.77 0.01
N LEU A 140 -5.00 10.49 1.31
CA LEU A 140 -3.78 10.08 1.98
C LEU A 140 -3.82 8.55 2.16
N GLY A 141 -2.85 7.88 1.56
CA GLY A 141 -2.72 6.44 1.56
C GLY A 141 -1.59 5.97 2.45
N LYS A 142 -1.78 4.80 3.05
CA LYS A 142 -0.79 4.12 3.87
C LYS A 142 -0.45 2.78 3.26
N LEU A 143 0.80 2.61 2.85
CA LEU A 143 1.33 1.37 2.29
C LEU A 143 1.80 0.44 3.42
N SER A 144 1.33 -0.80 3.41
CA SER A 144 1.70 -1.80 4.41
C SER A 144 2.02 -3.17 3.79
N LEU A 145 2.80 -3.98 4.51
CA LEU A 145 3.12 -5.37 4.17
C LEU A 145 2.52 -6.35 5.17
N LYS A 146 1.73 -7.30 4.67
CA LYS A 146 1.06 -8.37 5.43
C LYS A 146 2.00 -9.57 5.65
N ILE A 147 3.12 -9.37 6.36
CA ILE A 147 4.07 -10.44 6.67
C ILE A 147 3.54 -11.34 7.79
N ILE A 148 3.03 -10.74 8.86
CA ILE A 148 2.39 -11.46 9.97
C ILE A 148 0.86 -11.33 9.83
N PRO A 149 0.10 -12.44 9.87
CA PRO A 149 -1.35 -12.40 9.85
C PRO A 149 -1.93 -11.44 10.90
N GLY A 150 -2.84 -10.56 10.49
CA GLY A 150 -3.50 -9.60 11.38
C GLY A 150 -2.64 -8.42 11.85
N ARG A 151 -1.33 -8.40 11.55
CA ARG A 151 -0.40 -7.35 12.02
C ARG A 151 0.50 -6.86 10.88
N PRO A 152 -0.04 -6.12 9.90
CA PRO A 152 0.74 -5.64 8.78
C PRO A 152 1.77 -4.58 9.23
N TYR A 153 2.94 -4.57 8.61
CA TYR A 153 4.00 -3.59 8.83
C TYR A 153 3.78 -2.36 7.96
N GLN A 154 3.73 -1.18 8.56
CA GLN A 154 3.52 0.07 7.82
C GLN A 154 4.85 0.55 7.23
N ILE A 155 4.89 0.78 5.93
CA ILE A 155 6.12 1.08 5.18
C ILE A 155 6.26 2.58 4.96
N THR A 156 5.23 3.24 4.45
CA THR A 156 5.24 4.68 4.19
C THR A 156 3.83 5.22 3.94
N PHE A 157 3.71 6.54 3.93
CA PHE A 157 2.57 7.23 3.34
C PHE A 157 2.79 7.53 1.86
N PHE A 158 1.69 7.69 1.14
CA PHE A 158 1.63 8.21 -0.22
C PHE A 158 0.35 9.01 -0.40
N GLU A 159 0.28 9.80 -1.45
CA GLU A 159 -0.88 10.61 -1.79
C GLU A 159 -1.44 10.19 -3.14
N LEU A 160 -2.75 10.35 -3.30
CA LEU A 160 -3.44 10.20 -4.57
C LEU A 160 -4.29 11.44 -4.83
N HIS A 161 -4.12 12.05 -6.00
CA HIS A 161 -4.87 13.23 -6.42
C HIS A 161 -5.59 12.94 -7.73
N GLN A 162 -6.89 13.19 -7.77
CA GLN A 162 -7.70 12.93 -8.95
C GLN A 162 -7.17 13.75 -10.12
N ASP A 163 -6.93 13.08 -11.25
CA ASP A 163 -6.46 13.71 -12.47
C ASP A 163 -7.41 13.33 -13.60
N THR A 164 -8.24 14.30 -13.98
CA THR A 164 -9.26 14.18 -15.02
C THR A 164 -8.71 14.43 -16.42
N THR A 165 -7.42 14.77 -16.55
CA THR A 165 -6.81 15.22 -17.80
C THR A 165 -5.97 14.14 -18.49
N ARG A 166 -5.19 13.35 -17.74
CA ARG A 166 -4.18 12.43 -18.32
C ARG A 166 -4.74 11.12 -18.89
N PHE A 167 -5.95 10.71 -18.51
CA PHE A 167 -6.54 9.44 -18.95
C PHE A 167 -8.03 9.56 -19.27
N ARG A 168 -8.42 10.62 -19.98
CA ARG A 168 -9.70 10.61 -20.72
C ARG A 168 -9.60 9.50 -21.77
N LYS A 169 -10.17 8.34 -21.49
CA LYS A 169 -10.58 7.42 -22.57
C LYS A 169 -11.49 8.22 -23.50
N GLY A 170 -11.21 8.17 -24.80
CA GLY A 170 -11.95 8.89 -25.83
C GLY A 170 -13.46 8.81 -25.60
N ILE A 171 -14.04 9.97 -25.36
CA ILE A 171 -15.42 10.26 -25.73
C ILE A 171 -15.26 11.16 -26.95
N ASP A 172 -15.12 10.52 -28.11
CA ASP A 172 -15.51 10.99 -29.43
C ASP A 172 -16.15 9.79 -30.12
#